data_AF-A0A8D9EYE2-F1
#
_entry.id   AF-A0A8D9EYE2-F1
#
_cell.length_a   1.000
_cell.length_b   1.000
_cell.length_c   1.000
_cell.angle_alpha   90.00
_cell.angle_beta   90.00
_cell.angle_gamma   90.00
#
_symmetry.space_group_name_H-M   'P 1'
#
loop_
_entity.id
_entity.type
_entity.pdbx_description
1 polymer ?
#
loop_
_entity_poly.entity_id
_entity_poly.type
_entity_poly.pdbx_seq_one_letter_code
_entity_poly.pdbx_strand_id
1 'polypeptide(L)'
;MDSKLSSSKIFTSSCIEVKKDEIDEKYEKCHSILQKMIHGLSDKECNDILNSTMCKDKQHEEIVTLGLLTSILTEPLIAAKSYRDLSLVSRDGLTSAVTALNELLARWPRMTDTSRVQFVYIIGEMIRGGIGGVDSVVWNLLRYAAGGDTTAKNILLVTSLLDILQENK
;
A
#
# COMPACT_ATOMS: atom_id res chain seq x y z
N MET A 1 18.36 27.80 1.89
CA MET A 1 17.27 27.23 1.06
C MET A 1 16.75 26.04 1.84
N ASP A 2 15.74 26.27 2.67
CA ASP A 2 15.16 25.23 3.51
C ASP A 2 14.41 24.25 2.62
N SER A 3 15.01 23.08 2.40
CA SER A 3 14.30 21.92 1.89
C SER A 3 13.22 21.58 2.92
N LYS A 4 11.98 22.00 2.66
CA LYS A 4 10.79 21.46 3.34
C LYS A 4 10.85 19.94 3.15
N LEU A 5 11.32 19.19 4.14
CA LEU A 5 11.17 17.74 4.14
C LEU A 5 9.66 17.48 4.14
N SER A 6 9.13 17.09 2.98
CA SER A 6 7.77 16.56 2.89
C SER A 6 7.69 15.37 3.84
N SER A 7 6.86 15.47 4.89
CA SER A 7 6.71 14.39 5.85
C SER A 7 6.12 13.18 5.14
N SER A 8 6.76 12.02 5.31
CA SER A 8 6.24 10.76 4.78
C SER A 8 4.80 10.52 5.23
N LYS A 9 3.95 10.10 4.29
CA LYS A 9 2.60 9.64 4.62
C LYS A 9 2.59 8.18 5.10
N ILE A 10 3.52 7.35 4.61
CA ILE A 10 3.57 5.90 4.86
C ILE A 10 4.37 5.58 6.12
N PHE A 11 5.49 6.29 6.34
CA PHE A 11 6.43 6.01 7.41
C PHE A 11 6.51 7.16 8.42
N THR A 12 6.84 6.82 9.67
CA THR A 12 7.20 7.76 10.72
C THR A 12 8.67 8.14 10.56
N SER A 13 8.96 9.43 10.45
CA SER A 13 10.34 9.93 10.45
C SER A 13 10.81 10.28 11.87
N SER A 14 12.09 10.02 12.15
CA SER A 14 12.73 10.51 13.38
C SER A 14 13.40 11.87 13.15
N CYS A 15 13.52 12.70 14.19
CA CYS A 15 14.27 13.96 14.11
C CYS A 15 15.78 13.78 13.84
N ILE A 16 16.30 12.55 13.99
CA ILE A 16 17.71 12.19 13.76
C ILE A 16 17.93 11.64 12.33
N GLU A 17 16.86 11.41 11.55
CA GLU A 17 16.99 10.88 10.19
C GLU A 17 17.50 11.96 9.23
N VAL A 18 18.74 11.78 8.77
CA VAL A 18 19.43 12.72 7.87
C VAL A 18 19.03 12.51 6.40
N LYS A 19 18.60 11.30 6.02
CA LYS A 19 18.18 10.96 4.64
C LYS A 19 16.83 10.23 4.68
N LYS A 20 15.92 10.63 3.80
CA LYS A 20 14.65 9.95 3.57
C LYS A 20 14.89 8.60 2.90
N ASP A 21 14.05 7.63 3.24
CA ASP A 21 14.15 6.26 2.71
C ASP A 21 13.87 6.26 1.19
N GLU A 22 14.69 5.58 0.40
CA GLU A 22 14.56 5.58 -1.07
C GLU A 22 13.23 4.97 -1.54
N ILE A 23 12.68 4.02 -0.78
CA ILE A 23 11.36 3.45 -1.07
C ILE A 23 10.28 4.47 -0.77
N ASP A 24 10.39 5.18 0.33
CA ASP A 24 9.42 6.22 0.68
C ASP A 24 9.36 7.33 -0.38
N GLU A 25 10.53 7.81 -0.83
CA GLU A 25 10.62 8.77 -1.93
C GLU A 25 10.00 8.23 -3.24
N LYS A 26 10.23 6.96 -3.54
CA LYS A 26 9.67 6.29 -4.73
C LYS A 26 8.14 6.25 -4.69
N TYR A 27 7.56 5.84 -3.57
CA TYR A 27 6.10 5.76 -3.39
C TYR A 27 5.46 7.16 -3.46
N GLU A 28 6.05 8.15 -2.77
CA GLU A 28 5.56 9.53 -2.85
C GLU A 28 5.62 10.11 -4.25
N LYS A 29 6.70 9.85 -4.98
CA LYS A 29 6.85 10.31 -6.36
C LYS A 29 5.79 9.68 -7.26
N CYS A 30 5.59 8.36 -7.17
CA CYS A 30 4.57 7.66 -7.96
C CYS A 30 3.17 8.16 -7.63
N HIS A 31 2.87 8.33 -6.34
CA HIS A 31 1.59 8.88 -5.89
C HIS A 31 1.38 10.33 -6.36
N SER A 32 2.40 11.18 -6.31
CA SER A 32 2.31 12.57 -6.82
C SER A 32 2.02 12.60 -8.33
N ILE A 33 2.67 11.74 -9.11
CA ILE A 33 2.44 11.64 -10.55
C ILE A 33 1.01 11.12 -10.82
N LEU A 34 0.59 10.09 -10.11
CA LEU A 34 -0.76 9.54 -10.21
C LEU A 34 -1.82 10.60 -9.90
N GLN A 35 -1.67 11.32 -8.78
CA GLN A 35 -2.62 12.36 -8.37
C GLN A 35 -2.73 13.46 -9.42
N LYS A 36 -1.62 13.92 -10.01
CA LYS A 36 -1.64 14.89 -11.12
C LYS A 36 -2.35 14.37 -12.36
N MET A 37 -2.25 13.06 -12.61
CA MET A 37 -2.85 12.42 -13.78
C MET A 37 -4.38 12.30 -13.67
N ILE A 38 -4.89 12.06 -12.45
CA ILE A 38 -6.32 11.83 -12.21
C ILE A 38 -7.06 13.05 -11.64
N HIS A 39 -6.34 14.15 -11.37
CA HIS A 39 -6.92 15.33 -10.73
C HIS A 39 -8.03 15.95 -11.57
N GLY A 40 -9.19 16.16 -10.95
CA GLY A 40 -10.32 16.85 -11.57
C GLY A 40 -11.07 16.04 -12.63
N LEU A 41 -10.74 14.75 -12.78
CA LEU A 41 -11.39 13.86 -13.73
C LEU A 41 -12.59 13.15 -13.09
N SER A 42 -13.56 12.78 -13.92
CA SER A 42 -14.62 11.85 -13.52
C SER A 42 -14.08 10.43 -13.31
N ASP A 43 -14.86 9.57 -12.66
CA ASP A 43 -14.47 8.17 -12.41
C ASP A 43 -14.19 7.41 -13.71
N LYS A 44 -14.96 7.68 -14.76
CA LYS A 44 -14.78 7.06 -16.08
C LYS A 44 -13.47 7.51 -16.72
N GLU A 45 -13.21 8.82 -16.74
CA GLU A 45 -11.98 9.38 -17.30
C GLU A 45 -10.74 8.92 -16.53
N CYS A 46 -10.83 8.84 -15.19
CA CYS A 46 -9.79 8.24 -14.37
C CYS A 46 -9.47 6.82 -14.85
N ASN A 47 -10.49 5.96 -14.97
CA ASN A 47 -10.31 4.58 -15.37
C ASN A 47 -9.68 4.44 -16.77
N ASP A 48 -10.13 5.24 -17.74
CA ASP A 48 -9.61 5.26 -19.10
C ASP A 48 -8.11 5.69 -19.13
N ILE A 49 -7.75 6.72 -18.35
CA ILE A 49 -6.36 7.18 -18.26
C ILE A 49 -5.47 6.18 -17.54
N LEU A 50 -5.93 5.57 -16.46
CA LEU A 50 -5.16 4.55 -15.74
C LEU A 50 -4.90 3.33 -16.63
N ASN A 51 -5.93 2.81 -17.31
CA ASN A 51 -5.79 1.69 -18.24
C ASN A 51 -4.84 2.00 -19.40
N SER A 52 -4.98 3.16 -20.03
CA SER A 52 -4.08 3.56 -21.13
C SER A 52 -2.64 3.75 -20.66
N THR A 53 -2.44 4.23 -19.42
CA THR A 53 -1.12 4.40 -18.81
C THR A 53 -0.45 3.06 -18.49
N MET A 54 -1.19 2.10 -17.93
CA MET A 54 -0.72 0.72 -17.69
C MET A 54 -0.27 0.01 -18.99
N CYS A 55 -0.73 0.45 -20.15
CA CYS A 55 -0.38 -0.14 -21.44
C CYS A 55 0.91 0.40 -22.07
N LYS A 56 1.56 1.41 -21.50
CA LYS A 56 2.71 2.08 -22.12
C LYS A 56 4.01 1.29 -21.97
N ASP A 57 4.54 1.23 -20.75
CA ASP A 57 5.77 0.53 -20.40
C ASP A 57 5.77 0.17 -18.90
N LYS A 58 6.78 -0.58 -18.48
CA LYS A 58 6.91 -1.04 -17.08
C LYS A 58 7.02 0.11 -16.07
N GLN A 59 7.56 1.26 -16.47
CA GLN A 59 7.70 2.40 -15.56
C GLN A 59 6.33 3.04 -15.29
N HIS A 60 5.48 3.13 -16.32
CA HIS A 60 4.12 3.63 -16.17
C HIS A 60 3.23 2.68 -15.36
N GLU A 61 3.39 1.36 -15.56
CA GLU A 61 2.76 0.33 -14.74
C GLU A 61 3.15 0.46 -13.26
N GLU A 62 4.43 0.67 -12.98
CA GLU A 62 4.93 0.91 -11.63
C GLU A 62 4.34 2.18 -11.01
N ILE A 63 4.28 3.29 -11.76
CA ILE A 63 3.70 4.56 -11.27
C ILE A 63 2.24 4.37 -10.83
N VAL A 64 1.43 3.70 -11.64
CA VAL A 64 0.02 3.47 -11.33
C VAL A 64 -0.12 2.52 -10.14
N THR A 65 0.60 1.41 -10.15
CA THR A 65 0.55 0.40 -9.08
C THR A 65 0.95 1.01 -7.73
N LEU A 66 2.13 1.64 -7.65
CA LEU A 66 2.63 2.23 -6.42
C LEU A 66 1.82 3.45 -5.97
N GLY A 67 1.32 4.25 -6.92
CA GLY A 67 0.48 5.40 -6.61
C GLY A 67 -0.87 5.01 -6.00
N LEU A 68 -1.51 3.96 -6.53
CA LEU A 68 -2.77 3.43 -6.01
C LEU A 68 -2.55 2.75 -4.66
N LEU A 69 -1.48 1.96 -4.51
CA LEU A 69 -1.09 1.39 -3.22
C LEU A 69 -0.86 2.48 -2.17
N THR A 70 -0.18 3.57 -2.51
CA THR A 70 0.03 4.69 -1.60
C THR A 70 -1.31 5.31 -1.17
N SER A 71 -2.26 5.47 -2.10
CA SER A 71 -3.59 5.99 -1.80
C SER A 71 -4.34 5.06 -0.84
N ILE A 72 -4.28 3.75 -1.08
CA ILE A 72 -4.89 2.73 -0.19
C ILE A 72 -4.28 2.81 1.21
N LEU A 73 -2.95 2.89 1.32
CA LEU A 73 -2.24 2.88 2.60
C LEU A 73 -2.43 4.17 3.41
N THR A 74 -2.67 5.30 2.76
CA THR A 74 -2.62 6.61 3.42
C THR A 74 -3.99 7.31 3.51
N GLU A 75 -4.97 6.91 2.71
CA GLU A 75 -6.26 7.60 2.58
C GLU A 75 -7.44 6.61 2.75
N PRO A 76 -7.82 6.26 3.99
CA PRO A 76 -8.84 5.23 4.26
C PRO A 76 -10.18 5.46 3.58
N LEU A 77 -10.59 6.72 3.40
CA LEU A 77 -11.86 7.09 2.79
C LEU A 77 -11.97 6.69 1.31
N ILE A 78 -10.84 6.63 0.59
CA ILE A 78 -10.80 6.28 -0.83
C ILE A 78 -10.19 4.90 -1.09
N ALA A 79 -9.71 4.21 -0.05
CA ALA A 79 -8.99 2.96 -0.17
C ALA A 79 -9.76 1.87 -0.95
N ALA A 80 -11.06 1.72 -0.69
CA ALA A 80 -11.89 0.75 -1.41
C ALA A 80 -12.02 1.09 -2.91
N LYS A 81 -12.13 2.38 -3.24
CA LYS A 81 -12.14 2.84 -4.64
C LYS A 81 -10.78 2.58 -5.29
N SER A 82 -9.69 2.98 -4.64
CA SER A 82 -8.33 2.78 -5.16
C SER A 82 -7.98 1.30 -5.33
N TYR A 83 -8.44 0.42 -4.44
CA TYR A 83 -8.26 -1.04 -4.58
C TYR A 83 -9.05 -1.60 -5.77
N ARG A 84 -10.30 -1.15 -5.97
CA ARG A 84 -11.10 -1.51 -7.15
C ARG A 84 -10.40 -1.06 -8.43
N ASP A 85 -9.95 0.19 -8.49
CA ASP A 85 -9.25 0.73 -9.65
C ASP A 85 -7.97 -0.08 -9.92
N LEU A 86 -7.17 -0.37 -8.88
CA LEU A 86 -5.97 -1.20 -8.99
C LEU A 86 -6.27 -2.60 -9.54
N SER A 87 -7.33 -3.24 -9.04
CA SER A 87 -7.76 -4.58 -9.47
C SER A 87 -8.25 -4.61 -10.92
N LEU A 88 -8.87 -3.53 -11.40
CA LEU A 88 -9.36 -3.43 -12.77
C LEU A 88 -8.25 -3.14 -13.79
N VAL A 89 -7.23 -2.37 -13.41
CA VAL A 89 -6.18 -1.93 -14.35
C VAL A 89 -4.94 -2.80 -14.33
N SER A 90 -4.73 -3.60 -13.27
CA SER A 90 -3.61 -4.55 -13.18
C SER A 90 -3.72 -5.63 -14.26
N ARG A 91 -2.59 -5.93 -14.91
CA ARG A 91 -2.51 -6.89 -16.03
C ARG A 91 -1.80 -8.19 -15.65
N ASP A 92 -1.21 -8.22 -14.46
CA ASP A 92 -0.38 -9.30 -13.93
C ASP A 92 -1.05 -10.01 -12.74
N GLY A 93 -2.37 -9.87 -12.61
CA GLY A 93 -3.14 -10.45 -11.51
C GLY A 93 -2.68 -9.95 -10.14
N LEU A 94 -2.28 -8.67 -10.04
CA LEU A 94 -1.75 -8.00 -8.85
C LEU A 94 -0.41 -8.52 -8.34
N THR A 95 0.34 -9.29 -9.14
CA THR A 95 1.66 -9.82 -8.74
C THR A 95 2.64 -8.70 -8.37
N SER A 96 2.68 -7.61 -9.13
CA SER A 96 3.51 -6.43 -8.85
C SER A 96 3.08 -5.72 -7.56
N ALA A 97 1.78 -5.68 -7.29
CA ALA A 97 1.26 -5.11 -6.05
C ALA A 97 1.64 -5.95 -4.82
N VAL A 98 1.53 -7.29 -4.92
CA VAL A 98 1.98 -8.22 -3.86
C VAL A 98 3.49 -8.10 -3.60
N THR A 99 4.29 -7.96 -4.66
CA THR A 99 5.73 -7.74 -4.56
C THR A 99 6.04 -6.43 -3.84
N ALA A 100 5.35 -5.35 -4.21
CA ALA A 100 5.46 -4.03 -3.60
C ALA A 100 5.06 -4.05 -2.11
N LEU A 101 4.01 -4.79 -1.74
CA LEU A 101 3.61 -4.97 -0.34
C LEU A 101 4.67 -5.71 0.49
N ASN A 102 5.28 -6.77 -0.06
CA ASN A 102 6.39 -7.47 0.61
C ASN A 102 7.60 -6.53 0.84
N GLU A 103 7.91 -5.67 -0.13
CA GLU A 103 8.98 -4.68 0.02
C GLU A 103 8.65 -3.66 1.13
N LEU A 104 7.43 -3.13 1.16
CA LEU A 104 6.98 -2.21 2.20
C LEU A 104 7.01 -2.86 3.59
N LEU A 105 6.56 -4.11 3.69
CA LEU A 105 6.47 -4.86 4.94
C LEU A 105 7.81 -4.97 5.68
N ALA A 106 8.93 -4.99 4.96
CA ALA A 106 10.26 -4.97 5.58
C ALA A 106 10.51 -3.71 6.45
N ARG A 107 9.71 -2.64 6.26
CA ARG A 107 9.74 -1.38 7.02
C ARG A 107 8.58 -1.26 8.01
N TRP A 108 7.88 -2.35 8.33
CA TRP A 108 6.74 -2.37 9.27
C TRP A 108 6.96 -1.58 10.57
N PRO A 109 8.12 -1.68 11.28
CA PRO A 109 8.32 -0.94 12.53
C PRO A 109 8.23 0.58 12.36
N ARG A 110 8.52 1.10 11.17
CA ARG A 110 8.48 2.52 10.82
C ARG A 110 7.17 2.94 10.17
N MET A 111 6.23 2.04 9.88
CA MET A 111 4.94 2.42 9.28
C MET A 111 4.08 3.22 10.26
N THR A 112 3.37 4.22 9.75
CA THR A 112 2.35 4.96 10.50
C THR A 112 1.19 4.06 10.91
N ASP A 113 0.47 4.43 11.97
CA ASP A 113 -0.66 3.62 12.46
C ASP A 113 -1.77 3.48 11.40
N THR A 114 -2.05 4.55 10.65
CA THR A 114 -2.95 4.50 9.49
C THR A 114 -2.47 3.49 8.45
N SER A 115 -1.19 3.55 8.07
CA SER A 115 -0.65 2.64 7.05
C SER A 115 -0.69 1.19 7.50
N ARG A 116 -0.47 0.89 8.78
CA ARG A 116 -0.57 -0.49 9.30
C ARG A 116 -1.99 -1.03 9.22
N VAL A 117 -2.99 -0.24 9.61
CA VAL A 117 -4.40 -0.63 9.50
C VAL A 117 -4.77 -0.86 8.04
N GLN A 118 -4.37 0.06 7.16
CA GLN A 118 -4.67 -0.04 5.73
C GLN A 118 -3.89 -1.16 5.03
N PHE A 119 -2.69 -1.52 5.50
CA PHE A 119 -1.91 -2.64 5.02
C PHE A 119 -2.62 -3.97 5.32
N VAL A 120 -3.21 -4.09 6.51
CA VAL A 120 -4.04 -5.26 6.87
C VAL A 120 -5.34 -5.28 6.05
N TYR A 121 -5.97 -4.12 5.83
CA TYR A 121 -7.16 -4.00 4.97
C TYR A 121 -6.90 -4.53 3.55
N ILE A 122 -5.85 -4.07 2.87
CA ILE A 122 -5.57 -4.51 1.49
C ILE A 122 -5.23 -5.99 1.41
N ILE A 123 -4.54 -6.56 2.41
CA ILE A 123 -4.30 -8.00 2.49
C ILE A 123 -5.63 -8.76 2.55
N GLY A 124 -6.55 -8.32 3.42
CA GLY A 124 -7.88 -8.93 3.53
C GLY A 124 -8.65 -8.89 2.21
N GLU A 125 -8.59 -7.76 1.49
CA GLU A 125 -9.21 -7.62 0.17
C GLU A 125 -8.58 -8.54 -0.89
N MET A 126 -7.25 -8.66 -0.89
CA MET A 126 -6.54 -9.54 -1.82
C MET A 126 -6.81 -11.03 -1.55
N ILE A 127 -6.95 -11.43 -0.28
CA ILE A 127 -7.36 -12.79 0.09
C ILE A 127 -8.78 -13.07 -0.38
N ARG A 128 -9.73 -12.16 -0.11
CA ARG A 128 -11.12 -12.26 -0.62
C ARG A 128 -11.18 -12.34 -2.14
N GLY A 129 -10.27 -11.64 -2.83
CA GLY A 129 -10.13 -11.67 -4.28
C GLY A 129 -9.45 -12.93 -4.84
N GLY A 130 -8.94 -13.83 -3.99
CA GLY A 130 -8.21 -15.02 -4.43
C GLY A 130 -6.89 -14.72 -5.13
N ILE A 131 -6.23 -13.62 -4.77
CA ILE A 131 -5.00 -13.16 -5.40
C ILE A 131 -3.82 -14.05 -4.96
N GLY A 132 -3.05 -14.55 -5.93
CA GLY A 132 -1.90 -15.41 -5.67
C GLY A 132 -0.73 -14.68 -5.00
N GLY A 133 0.03 -15.39 -4.16
CA GLY A 133 1.24 -14.87 -3.51
C GLY A 133 1.00 -14.03 -2.25
N VAL A 134 -0.25 -13.72 -1.91
CA VAL A 134 -0.63 -12.94 -0.71
C VAL A 134 -0.33 -13.70 0.58
N ASP A 135 -0.38 -15.03 0.53
CA ASP A 135 0.07 -15.95 1.58
C ASP A 135 1.50 -15.65 2.04
N SER A 136 2.40 -15.30 1.12
CA SER A 136 3.76 -14.86 1.47
C SER A 136 3.79 -13.58 2.30
N VAL A 137 2.92 -12.61 1.97
CA VAL A 137 2.79 -11.34 2.69
C VAL A 137 2.24 -11.59 4.09
N VAL A 138 1.20 -12.41 4.21
CA VAL A 138 0.60 -12.81 5.50
C VAL A 138 1.62 -13.50 6.38
N TRP A 139 2.36 -14.48 5.84
CA TRP A 139 3.42 -15.18 6.55
C TRP A 139 4.50 -14.23 7.07
N ASN A 140 4.91 -13.28 6.23
CA ASN A 140 5.88 -12.26 6.61
C ASN A 140 5.33 -11.30 7.66
N LEU A 141 4.05 -10.99 7.63
CA LEU A 141 3.38 -10.08 8.55
C LEU A 141 3.20 -10.73 9.93
N LEU A 142 2.89 -12.02 9.98
CA LEU A 142 2.82 -12.81 11.22
C LEU A 142 4.11 -12.74 12.03
N ARG A 143 5.27 -12.57 11.40
CA ARG A 143 6.56 -12.42 12.11
C ARG A 143 6.66 -11.14 12.96
N TYR A 144 5.79 -10.15 12.71
CA TYR A 144 5.70 -8.93 13.52
C TYR A 144 4.68 -9.03 14.66
N ALA A 145 3.90 -10.11 14.75
CA ALA A 145 3.08 -10.42 15.91
C ALA A 145 3.95 -11.01 17.02
N ALA A 146 4.39 -10.15 17.96
CA ALA A 146 5.31 -10.55 19.01
C ALA A 146 4.57 -11.27 20.16
N GLY A 147 5.03 -12.48 20.50
CA GLY A 147 4.56 -13.20 21.68
C GLY A 147 4.97 -12.49 22.97
N GLY A 148 4.03 -12.33 23.91
CA GLY A 148 4.28 -11.64 25.19
C GLY A 148 4.23 -10.11 25.12
N ASP A 149 4.07 -9.51 23.94
CA ASP A 149 3.83 -8.08 23.78
C ASP A 149 2.32 -7.78 23.90
N THR A 150 1.93 -7.10 24.97
CA THR A 150 0.54 -6.72 25.24
C THR A 150 0.23 -5.26 24.85
N THR A 151 1.07 -4.63 24.04
CA THR A 151 0.78 -3.28 23.52
C THR A 151 -0.46 -3.31 22.64
N ALA A 152 -1.25 -2.23 22.65
CA ALA A 152 -2.45 -2.12 21.84
C ALA A 152 -2.17 -2.34 20.34
N LYS A 153 -0.99 -1.94 19.86
CA LYS A 153 -0.58 -2.12 18.46
C LYS A 153 -0.39 -3.60 18.11
N ASN A 154 0.26 -4.37 18.98
CA ASN A 154 0.46 -5.80 18.77
C ASN A 154 -0.87 -6.56 18.86
N ILE A 155 -1.71 -6.23 19.85
CA ILE A 155 -3.04 -6.85 20.01
C ILE A 155 -3.93 -6.58 18.79
N LEU A 156 -3.94 -5.35 18.28
CA LEU A 156 -4.70 -4.99 17.08
C LEU A 156 -4.24 -5.81 15.87
N LEU A 157 -2.93 -5.90 15.63
CA LEU A 157 -2.37 -6.70 14.54
C LEU A 157 -2.79 -8.17 14.64
N VAL A 158 -2.61 -8.78 15.82
CA VAL A 158 -2.96 -10.19 16.06
C VAL A 158 -4.45 -10.43 15.84
N THR A 159 -5.31 -9.55 16.36
CA THR A 159 -6.77 -9.69 16.23
C THR A 159 -7.18 -9.57 14.78
N SER A 160 -6.71 -8.55 14.06
CA SER A 160 -7.04 -8.36 12.64
C SER A 160 -6.52 -9.50 11.75
N LEU A 161 -5.34 -10.06 12.03
CA LEU A 161 -4.83 -11.24 11.33
C LEU A 161 -5.70 -12.47 11.61
N LEU A 162 -6.12 -12.66 12.85
CA LEU A 162 -7.00 -13.76 13.23
C LEU A 162 -8.33 -13.66 12.49
N ASP A 163 -8.95 -12.49 12.46
CA ASP A 163 -10.23 -12.25 11.78
C ASP A 163 -10.12 -12.60 10.29
N ILE A 164 -9.09 -12.09 9.60
CA ILE A 164 -8.83 -12.39 8.19
C ILE A 164 -8.68 -13.90 7.94
N LEU A 165 -7.90 -14.59 8.78
CA LEU A 165 -7.65 -16.02 8.61
C LEU A 165 -8.87 -16.88 8.94
N GLN A 166 -9.73 -16.43 9.85
CA GLN A 166 -10.98 -17.13 10.18
C GLN A 166 -12.05 -16.97 9.12
N GLU A 167 -12.16 -15.79 8.53
CA GLU A 167 -13.11 -15.49 7.45
C GLU A 167 -12.81 -16.27 6.16
N ASN A 168 -11.57 -16.71 5.95
CA ASN A 168 -11.10 -17.30 4.69
C ASN A 168 -10.54 -18.72 4.86
N LYS A 169 -11.23 -19.56 5.66
CA LYS A 169 -10.87 -20.98 5.89
C LYS A 169 -11.16 -21.90 4.71
#